data_AF-A0A1S3D1G6-F1
#
_entry.id   AF-A0A1S3D1G6-F1
#
_cell.length_a   1.000
_cell.length_b   1.000
_cell.length_c   1.000
_cell.angle_alpha   90.00
_cell.angle_beta   90.00
_cell.angle_gamma   90.00
#
_symmetry.space_group_name_H-M   'P 1'
#
loop_
_entity.id
_entity.type
_entity.pdbx_description
1 polymer ?
#
loop_
_entity_poly.entity_id
_entity_poly.type
_entity_poly.pdbx_seq_one_letter_code
_entity_poly.pdbx_strand_id
1 'polypeptide(L)'
;MVGLSKLILGASLNYLGRKTEALTALESVLLARKDTPTNAPDAHITAFALYEMGIILIQNYETQEEGRACLLKVQSSFKGFDFESRLSVRIHGALRSMEE
;
A
#
# COMPACT_ATOMS: atom_id res chain seq x y z
N MET A 1 1.32 -17.06 -1.46
CA MET A 1 2.07 -16.03 -2.22
C MET A 1 1.26 -15.47 -3.40
N VAL A 2 -0.08 -15.39 -3.30
CA VAL A 2 -0.90 -14.84 -4.38
C VAL A 2 -0.72 -13.32 -4.41
N GLY A 3 -0.49 -12.75 -5.59
CA GLY A 3 -0.38 -11.29 -5.77
C GLY A 3 1.03 -10.71 -5.66
N LEU A 4 2.05 -11.49 -5.27
CA LEU A 4 3.42 -10.97 -5.16
C LEU A 4 3.97 -10.42 -6.49
N SER A 5 3.73 -11.12 -7.60
CA SER A 5 4.18 -10.68 -8.93
C SER A 5 3.56 -9.33 -9.33
N LYS A 6 2.27 -9.14 -9.01
CA LYS A 6 1.55 -7.91 -9.31
C LYS A 6 1.93 -6.76 -8.36
N LEU A 7 2.29 -7.06 -7.11
CA LEU A 7 2.87 -6.07 -6.20
C LEU A 7 4.20 -5.53 -6.76
N ILE A 8 5.10 -6.41 -7.21
CA ILE A 8 6.38 -6.01 -7.80
C ILE A 8 6.15 -5.21 -9.09
N LEU A 9 5.19 -5.64 -9.92
CA LEU A 9 4.79 -4.90 -11.12
C LEU A 9 4.29 -3.50 -10.77
N GLY A 10 3.39 -3.37 -9.80
CA GLY A 10 2.86 -2.08 -9.35
C GLY A 10 3.96 -1.14 -8.85
N ALA A 11 4.88 -1.63 -8.02
CA ALA A 11 6.03 -0.86 -7.56
C ALA A 11 6.93 -0.41 -8.74
N SER A 12 7.21 -1.31 -9.67
CA SER A 12 8.03 -1.02 -10.85
C SER A 12 7.38 0.03 -11.76
N LEU A 13 6.07 -0.07 -11.99
CA LEU A 13 5.30 0.91 -12.76
C LEU A 13 5.29 2.28 -12.08
N ASN A 14 5.18 2.31 -10.75
CA ASN A 14 5.27 3.56 -9.97
C ASN A 14 6.64 4.24 -10.17
N TYR A 15 7.74 3.47 -10.09
CA TYR A 15 9.09 4.00 -10.36
C TYR A 15 9.25 4.54 -11.79
N LEU A 16 8.52 3.97 -12.77
CA LEU A 16 8.49 4.45 -14.16
C LEU A 16 7.52 5.63 -14.37
N GLY A 17 6.87 6.14 -13.32
CA GLY A 17 5.88 7.21 -13.41
C GLY A 17 4.51 6.80 -13.98
N ARG A 18 4.30 5.51 -14.25
CA ARG A 18 3.05 4.94 -14.80
C ARG A 18 2.04 4.68 -13.68
N LYS A 19 1.62 5.75 -13.00
CA LYS A 19 0.82 5.70 -11.76
C LYS A 19 -0.53 5.00 -11.93
N THR A 20 -1.24 5.24 -13.03
CA THR A 20 -2.56 4.63 -13.29
C THR A 20 -2.47 3.11 -13.40
N GLU A 21 -1.49 2.60 -14.15
CA GLU A 21 -1.26 1.16 -14.30
C GLU A 21 -0.74 0.53 -13.01
N ALA A 22 0.06 1.27 -12.24
CA ALA A 22 0.49 0.84 -10.92
C ALA A 22 -0.72 0.63 -9.99
N LEU A 23 -1.67 1.57 -9.97
CA LEU A 23 -2.91 1.44 -9.19
C LEU A 23 -3.73 0.22 -9.63
N THR A 24 -3.93 0.00 -10.93
CA THR A 24 -4.66 -1.19 -11.43
C THR A 24 -3.96 -2.49 -11.02
N ALA A 25 -2.63 -2.54 -11.09
CA ALA A 25 -1.87 -3.71 -10.66
C ALA A 25 -2.06 -3.97 -9.15
N LEU A 26 -1.96 -2.93 -8.32
CA LEU A 26 -2.12 -2.99 -6.87
C LEU A 26 -3.55 -3.35 -6.45
N GLU A 27 -4.56 -2.75 -7.07
CA GLU A 27 -5.97 -3.09 -6.86
C GLU A 27 -6.24 -4.57 -7.11
N SER A 28 -5.66 -5.11 -8.19
CA SER A 28 -5.82 -6.53 -8.50
C SER A 28 -5.12 -7.46 -7.50
N VAL A 29 -4.11 -7.00 -6.75
CA VAL A 29 -3.54 -7.72 -5.60
C VAL A 29 -4.56 -7.75 -4.47
N LEU A 30 -5.15 -6.60 -4.14
CA LEU A 30 -6.13 -6.48 -3.06
C LEU A 30 -7.38 -7.31 -3.35
N LEU A 31 -7.84 -7.32 -4.61
CA LEU A 31 -8.97 -8.14 -5.04
C LEU A 31 -8.66 -9.63 -4.92
N ALA A 32 -7.48 -10.06 -5.41
CA ALA A 32 -7.06 -11.46 -5.33
C ALA A 32 -6.84 -11.96 -3.89
N ARG A 33 -6.65 -11.03 -2.94
CA ARG A 33 -6.38 -11.32 -1.53
C ARG A 33 -7.53 -10.87 -0.61
N LYS A 34 -8.69 -10.53 -1.16
CA LYS A 34 -9.85 -10.00 -0.40
C LYS A 34 -10.28 -10.94 0.74
N ASP A 35 -10.28 -12.24 0.47
CA ASP A 35 -10.68 -13.28 1.42
C ASP A 35 -9.49 -13.88 2.19
N THR A 36 -8.28 -13.33 1.99
CA THR A 36 -7.10 -13.80 2.72
C THR A 36 -7.07 -13.14 4.09
N PRO A 37 -6.98 -13.92 5.19
CA PRO A 37 -6.97 -13.35 6.51
C PRO A 37 -5.68 -12.55 6.76
N THR A 38 -5.78 -11.53 7.61
CA THR A 38 -4.65 -10.64 7.93
C THR A 38 -3.51 -11.33 8.66
N ASN A 39 -3.75 -12.51 9.26
CA ASN A 39 -2.74 -13.35 9.91
C ASN A 39 -2.09 -14.37 8.97
N ALA A 40 -2.39 -14.34 7.67
CA ALA A 40 -1.76 -15.22 6.71
C ALA A 40 -0.23 -15.02 6.70
N PRO A 41 0.57 -16.08 6.45
CA PRO A 41 2.04 -15.97 6.42
C PRO A 41 2.54 -14.98 5.35
N ASP A 42 1.72 -14.72 4.31
CA ASP A 42 2.02 -13.76 3.25
C ASP A 42 1.24 -12.43 3.39
N ALA A 43 0.76 -12.09 4.60
CA ALA A 43 0.04 -10.86 4.91
C ALA A 43 0.81 -9.57 4.52
N HIS A 44 2.14 -9.64 4.53
CA HIS A 44 3.01 -8.56 4.06
C HIS A 44 2.66 -8.12 2.63
N ILE A 45 2.24 -9.03 1.74
CA ILE A 45 1.85 -8.69 0.37
C ILE A 45 0.68 -7.69 0.36
N THR A 46 -0.34 -7.94 1.18
CA THR A 46 -1.50 -7.03 1.31
C THR A 46 -1.08 -5.71 1.95
N ALA A 47 -0.24 -5.75 3.00
CA ALA A 47 0.24 -4.55 3.69
C ALA A 47 1.03 -3.61 2.76
N PHE A 48 1.99 -4.16 2.02
CA PHE A 48 2.80 -3.40 1.07
C PHE A 48 1.98 -2.94 -0.14
N ALA A 49 1.01 -3.72 -0.61
CA ALA A 49 0.13 -3.28 -1.70
C ALA A 49 -0.72 -2.06 -1.29
N LEU A 50 -1.33 -2.08 -0.11
CA LEU A 50 -2.09 -0.95 0.44
C LEU A 50 -1.21 0.27 0.67
N TYR A 51 0.01 0.07 1.15
CA TYR A 51 0.97 1.14 1.36
C TYR A 51 1.38 1.81 0.05
N GLU A 52 1.82 1.03 -0.95
CA GLU A 52 2.23 1.58 -2.25
C GLU A 52 1.06 2.29 -2.93
N MET A 53 -0.15 1.75 -2.82
CA MET A 53 -1.37 2.40 -3.33
C MET A 53 -1.62 3.73 -2.62
N GLY A 54 -1.50 3.76 -1.30
CA GLY A 54 -1.65 4.98 -0.50
C GLY A 54 -0.63 6.05 -0.86
N ILE A 55 0.64 5.68 -1.10
CA ILE A 55 1.69 6.60 -1.53
C ILE A 55 1.37 7.21 -2.91
N ILE A 56 0.90 6.41 -3.86
CA ILE A 56 0.53 6.92 -5.19
C ILE A 56 -0.65 7.90 -5.09
N LEU A 57 -1.67 7.55 -4.30
CA LEU A 57 -2.89 8.36 -4.16
C LEU A 57 -2.64 9.69 -3.44
N ILE A 58 -1.74 9.74 -2.46
CA ILE A 58 -1.38 10.98 -1.74
C ILE A 58 -0.73 12.02 -2.67
N GLN A 59 -0.09 11.60 -3.76
CA GLN A 59 0.54 12.52 -4.69
C GLN A 59 -0.44 13.31 -5.57
N ASN A 60 -1.73 12.95 -5.58
CA ASN A 60 -2.77 13.70 -6.27
C ASN A 60 -3.76 14.27 -5.24
N TYR A 61 -4.00 15.58 -5.32
CA TYR A 61 -4.87 16.32 -4.40
C TYR A 61 -6.29 15.76 -4.35
N GLU A 62 -6.82 15.29 -5.48
CA GLU A 62 -8.18 14.73 -5.56
C GLU A 62 -8.33 13.39 -4.82
N THR A 63 -7.26 12.59 -4.79
CA THR A 63 -7.24 11.26 -4.17
C THR A 63 -6.50 11.23 -2.84
N GLN A 64 -6.14 12.40 -2.33
CA GLN A 64 -5.25 12.56 -1.18
C GLN A 64 -5.83 11.94 0.10
N GLU A 65 -7.13 12.17 0.36
CA GLU A 65 -7.84 11.58 1.50
C GLU A 65 -7.98 10.06 1.40
N GLU A 66 -8.18 9.53 0.18
CA GLU A 66 -8.24 8.09 -0.05
C GLU A 66 -6.88 7.42 0.23
N GLY A 67 -5.80 8.06 -0.22
CA GLY A 67 -4.45 7.61 0.07
C GLY A 67 -4.14 7.62 1.56
N ARG A 68 -4.56 8.68 2.28
CA ARG A 68 -4.46 8.76 3.74
C ARG A 68 -5.21 7.63 4.44
N ALA A 69 -6.46 7.37 4.02
CA ALA A 69 -7.25 6.27 4.55
C ALA A 69 -6.58 4.90 4.33
N CYS A 70 -5.95 4.69 3.16
CA CYS A 70 -5.16 3.49 2.88
C CYS A 70 -3.99 3.34 3.85
N LEU A 71 -3.20 4.40 4.07
CA LEU A 71 -2.06 4.35 4.98
C LEU A 71 -2.47 4.07 6.43
N LEU A 72 -3.54 4.71 6.91
CA LEU A 72 -4.08 4.47 8.26
C LEU A 72 -4.64 3.04 8.42
N LYS A 73 -5.24 2.50 7.36
CA LYS A 73 -5.70 1.10 7.34
C LYS A 73 -4.53 0.14 7.51
N VAL A 74 -3.37 0.42 6.92
CA VAL A 74 -2.18 -0.43 7.11
C VAL A 74 -1.71 -0.41 8.55
N GLN A 75 -1.65 0.76 9.19
CA GLN A 75 -1.22 0.86 10.60
C GLN A 75 -2.15 0.11 11.56
N SER A 76 -3.46 0.17 11.32
CA SER A 76 -4.45 -0.51 12.17
C SER A 76 -4.52 -2.02 11.92
N SER A 77 -4.34 -2.46 10.67
CA SER A 77 -4.56 -3.87 10.27
C SER A 77 -3.35 -4.78 10.46
N PHE A 78 -2.13 -4.22 10.53
CA PHE A 78 -0.87 -4.99 10.56
C PHE A 78 -0.02 -4.70 11.80
N LYS A 79 -0.66 -4.39 12.93
CA LYS A 79 0.00 -4.22 14.22
C LYS A 79 0.53 -5.55 14.76
N GLY A 80 1.76 -5.56 15.28
CA GLY A 80 2.43 -6.74 15.85
C GLY A 80 3.18 -7.60 14.84
N PHE A 81 3.23 -7.21 13.56
CA PHE A 81 4.07 -7.86 12.55
C PHE A 81 5.51 -7.32 12.62
N ASP A 82 6.47 -8.14 12.22
CA ASP A 82 7.90 -7.78 12.17
C ASP A 82 8.18 -6.57 11.25
N PHE A 83 7.45 -6.46 10.14
CA PHE A 83 7.56 -5.36 9.18
C PHE A 83 6.84 -4.08 9.61
N GLU A 84 6.04 -4.09 10.69
CA GLU A 84 5.24 -2.96 11.15
C GLU A 84 6.12 -1.72 11.37
N SER A 85 7.22 -1.87 12.12
CA SER A 85 8.10 -0.75 12.50
C SER A 85 8.60 0.03 11.28
N ARG A 86 9.06 -0.68 10.25
CA ARG A 86 9.56 -0.09 9.01
C ARG A 86 8.45 0.61 8.22
N LEU A 87 7.27 0.01 8.20
CA LEU A 87 6.13 0.52 7.46
C LEU A 87 5.54 1.76 8.14
N SER A 88 5.45 1.75 9.47
CA SER A 88 5.01 2.88 10.30
C SER A 88 5.90 4.10 10.14
N VAL A 89 7.23 3.95 10.12
CA VAL A 89 8.15 5.08 9.88
C VAL A 89 7.91 5.70 8.50
N ARG A 90 7.75 4.88 7.46
CA ARG A 90 7.48 5.36 6.09
C ARG A 90 6.11 6.04 5.98
N ILE A 91 5.10 5.51 6.65
CA ILE A 91 3.75 6.09 6.69
C ILE A 91 3.77 7.45 7.38
N HIS A 92 4.41 7.58 8.55
CA HIS A 92 4.51 8.86 9.23
C HIS A 92 5.26 9.90 8.40
N GLY A 93 6.34 9.51 7.70
CA GLY A 93 7.03 10.39 6.77
C GLY A 93 6.13 10.89 5.64
N ALA A 94 5.35 9.99 5.02
CA ALA A 94 4.42 10.36 3.95
C ALA A 94 3.28 11.26 4.45
N LEU A 95 2.70 10.97 5.61
CA LEU A 95 1.63 11.78 6.19
C LEU A 95 2.12 13.19 6.56
N ARG A 96 3.32 13.30 7.14
CA ARG A 96 3.89 14.60 7.52
C ARG A 96 4.17 15.49 6.30
N SER A 97 4.59 14.91 5.18
CA SER A 97 4.78 15.66 3.93
C SER A 97 3.49 16.22 3.32
N MET A 98 2.32 15.87 3.86
CA MET A 98 1.03 16.44 3.46
C MET A 98 0.62 17.65 4.31
N GLU A 99 1.23 17.81 5.48
CA GLU A 99 0.91 18.89 6.43
C GLU A 99 1.78 20.14 6.20
N GLU A 100 2.83 20.03 5.38
CA GLU A 100 3.73 21.12 4.94
C GLU A 100 3.32 21.68 3.58
#